data_AF-A0A6I4XK94-F1
#
_entry.id   AF-A0A6I4XK94-F1
#
_cell.length_a   1.000
_cell.length_b   1.000
_cell.length_c   1.000
_cell.angle_alpha   90.00
_cell.angle_beta   90.00
_cell.angle_gamma   90.00
#
_symmetry.space_group_name_H-M   'P 1'
#
loop_
_entity.id
_entity.type
_entity.pdbx_description
1 polymer ?
#
loop_
_entity_poly.entity_id
_entity_poly.type
_entity_poly.pdbx_seq_one_letter_code
_entity_poly.pdbx_strand_id
1 'polypeptide(L)' 'PAYRRTNDTLEETVIHLFRKGITMSEIADLIEKMYGHHYTPQTMSNITKSFTEEVTAFKGRELHDRYAAIYMDATYIPL' A
#
# COMPACT_ATOMS: atom_id res chain seq x y z
N PRO A 1 -1.14 0.65 -31.75
CA PRO A 1 -1.02 1.31 -30.43
C PRO A 1 -1.17 0.27 -29.31
N ALA A 2 -0.12 0.09 -28.51
CA ALA A 2 -0.04 -0.97 -27.51
C ALA A 2 -1.13 -0.82 -26.45
N TYR A 3 -1.82 -1.92 -26.18
CA TYR A 3 -2.90 -2.07 -25.21
C TYR A 3 -2.38 -1.72 -23.81
N ARG A 4 -2.53 -0.45 -23.42
CA ARG A 4 -2.12 0.09 -22.13
C ARG A 4 -3.13 -0.37 -21.09
N ARG A 5 -2.83 -1.49 -20.43
CA ARG A 5 -3.66 -2.07 -19.38
C ARG A 5 -3.79 -1.07 -18.24
N THR A 6 -5.03 -0.80 -17.85
CA THR A 6 -5.47 0.03 -16.71
C THR A 6 -4.98 -0.44 -15.33
N ASN A 7 -4.02 -1.38 -15.26
CA ASN A 7 -3.51 -1.93 -14.01
C ASN A 7 -2.40 -1.08 -13.39
N ASP A 8 -1.53 -0.45 -14.19
CA ASP A 8 -0.43 0.39 -13.66
C ASP A 8 -0.97 1.55 -12.81
N THR A 9 -2.10 2.13 -13.21
CA THR A 9 -2.75 3.22 -12.48
C THR A 9 -3.27 2.81 -11.10
N LEU A 10 -3.61 1.53 -10.91
CA LEU A 10 -4.15 1.03 -9.65
C LEU A 10 -3.05 0.71 -8.65
N GLU A 11 -1.96 0.10 -9.12
CA GLU A 11 -0.77 -0.12 -8.29
C GLU A 11 -0.20 1.22 -7.80
N GLU A 12 -0.09 2.22 -8.67
CA GLU A 12 0.29 3.58 -8.27
C GLU A 12 -0.67 4.20 -7.25
N THR A 13 -1.98 3.99 -7.40
CA THR A 13 -2.99 4.51 -6.47
C THR A 13 -2.84 3.88 -5.09
N VAL A 14 -2.63 2.57 -5.01
CA VAL A 14 -2.42 1.85 -3.74
C VAL A 14 -1.15 2.33 -3.03
N ILE A 15 -0.05 2.50 -3.78
CA ILE A 15 1.20 3.06 -3.25
C ILE A 15 0.98 4.50 -2.77
N HIS A 16 0.20 5.29 -3.49
CA HIS A 16 -0.09 6.67 -3.13
C HIS A 16 -0.90 6.79 -1.84
N LEU A 17 -1.89 5.90 -1.64
CA LEU A 17 -2.69 5.84 -0.41
C LEU A 17 -1.83 5.45 0.80
N PHE A 18 -0.93 4.47 0.62
CA PHE A 18 0.02 4.08 1.66
C PHE A 18 0.95 5.24 2.03
N ARG A 19 1.52 5.95 1.05
CA ARG A 19 2.38 7.13 1.28
C ARG A 19 1.64 8.27 1.98
N LYS A 20 0.33 8.38 1.79
CA LYS A 20 -0.52 9.36 2.50
C LYS A 20 -0.84 8.96 3.95
N GLY A 21 -0.34 7.83 4.43
CA GLY A 21 -0.53 7.38 5.81
C GLY A 21 -1.87 6.68 6.04
N ILE A 22 -2.57 6.26 4.99
CA ILE A 22 -3.73 5.39 5.13
C ILE A 22 -3.26 4.02 5.59
N THR A 23 -3.96 3.44 6.56
CA THR A 23 -3.55 2.18 7.17
C THR A 23 -3.74 1.01 6.20
N MET A 24 -2.98 -0.05 6.45
CA MET A 24 -2.99 -1.26 5.61
C MET A 24 -4.39 -1.88 5.51
N SER A 25 -5.14 -1.89 6.61
CA SER A 25 -6.51 -2.44 6.66
C SER A 25 -7.49 -1.58 5.86
N GLU A 26 -7.38 -0.25 5.96
CA GLU A 26 -8.24 0.66 5.20
C GLU A 26 -7.99 0.57 3.68
N ILE A 27 -6.73 0.38 3.27
CA ILE A 27 -6.38 0.16 1.86
C ILE A 27 -6.94 -1.17 1.38
N ALA A 28 -6.83 -2.24 2.18
CA ALA A 28 -7.39 -3.55 1.84
C ALA A 28 -8.93 -3.49 1.71
N ASP A 29 -9.61 -2.86 2.66
CA ASP A 29 -11.06 -2.65 2.63
C ASP A 29 -11.49 -1.82 1.42
N LEU A 30 -10.71 -0.79 1.05
CA LEU A 30 -10.97 0.04 -0.11
C LEU A 30 -10.80 -0.74 -1.41
N ILE A 31 -9.74 -1.54 -1.51
CA ILE A 31 -9.52 -2.45 -2.65
C ILE A 31 -10.69 -3.43 -2.73
N GLU A 32 -11.07 -4.08 -1.64
CA GLU A 32 -12.18 -5.02 -1.60
C GLU A 32 -13.52 -4.37 -2.01
N LYS A 33 -13.82 -3.17 -1.50
CA LYS A 33 -15.03 -2.41 -1.87
C LYS A 33 -15.03 -1.92 -3.31
N MET A 34 -13.88 -1.48 -3.84
CA MET A 34 -13.77 -1.08 -5.24
C MET A 34 -13.87 -2.27 -6.21
N TYR A 35 -13.49 -3.48 -5.76
CA TYR A 35 -13.29 -4.62 -6.66
C TYR A 35 -14.17 -5.84 -6.42
N GLY A 36 -15.12 -5.81 -5.47
CA GLY A 36 -15.99 -6.94 -5.09
C GLY A 36 -16.72 -7.67 -6.24
N HIS A 37 -16.80 -7.10 -7.44
CA HIS A 37 -17.35 -7.78 -8.62
C HIS A 37 -16.61 -7.53 -9.97
N HIS A 38 -15.52 -6.75 -10.00
CA HIS A 38 -14.98 -6.23 -11.27
C HIS A 38 -13.61 -6.79 -11.71
N TYR A 39 -12.83 -7.39 -10.82
CA TYR A 39 -11.45 -7.79 -11.13
C TYR A 39 -11.14 -9.25 -10.79
N THR A 40 -10.20 -9.84 -11.54
CA THR A 40 -9.82 -11.25 -11.41
C THR A 40 -8.87 -11.49 -10.23
N PRO A 41 -8.86 -12.71 -9.64
CA PRO A 41 -7.93 -13.07 -8.57
C PRO A 41 -6.45 -12.81 -8.92
N GLN A 42 -6.07 -13.00 -10.19
CA GLN A 42 -4.72 -12.74 -10.68
C GLN A 42 -4.34 -11.25 -10.56
N THR A 43 -5.29 -10.35 -10.84
CA THR A 43 -5.04 -8.91 -10.74
C THR A 43 -4.89 -8.46 -9.29
N MET A 44 -5.71 -9.00 -8.39
CA MET A 44 -5.55 -8.74 -6.95
C MET A 44 -4.21 -9.24 -6.42
N SER A 45 -3.79 -10.44 -6.83
CA SER A 45 -2.51 -11.02 -6.43
C SER A 45 -1.31 -10.15 -6.85
N ASN A 46 -1.35 -9.58 -8.07
CA ASN A 46 -0.32 -8.68 -8.56
C ASN A 46 -0.25 -7.37 -7.75
N ILE A 47 -1.40 -6.77 -7.42
CA ILE A 47 -1.47 -5.55 -6.61
C ILE A 47 -0.92 -5.79 -5.20
N THR A 48 -1.35 -6.88 -4.54
CA THR A 48 -0.85 -7.25 -3.21
C THR A 48 0.66 -7.49 -3.21
N LYS A 49 1.20 -8.05 -4.29
CA LYS A 49 2.64 -8.26 -4.44
C LYS A 49 3.41 -6.93 -4.53
N SER A 50 3.03 -6.06 -5.47
CA SER A 50 3.64 -4.73 -5.66
C SER A 50 3.61 -3.90 -4.36
N PHE A 51 2.49 -3.97 -3.65
CA PHE A 51 2.34 -3.34 -2.34
C PHE A 51 3.27 -3.92 -1.26
N THR A 52 3.43 -5.24 -1.22
CA THR A 52 4.32 -5.90 -0.24
C THR A 52 5.79 -5.51 -0.46
N GLU A 53 6.20 -5.34 -1.71
CA GLU A 53 7.55 -4.88 -2.08
C GLU A 53 7.82 -3.46 -1.55
N GLU A 54 6.89 -2.52 -1.74
CA GLU A 54 7.02 -1.13 -1.26
C GLU A 54 7.06 -1.06 0.27
N VAL A 55 6.23 -1.84 0.97
CA VAL A 55 6.23 -1.91 2.44
C VAL A 55 7.57 -2.44 2.96
N THR A 56 8.12 -3.44 2.29
CA THR A 56 9.43 -4.01 2.64
C THR A 56 10.53 -2.97 2.43
N ALA A 57 10.50 -2.24 1.31
CA ALA A 57 11.43 -1.15 1.03
C ALA A 57 11.33 -0.02 2.06
N PHE A 58 10.11 0.37 2.45
CA PHE A 58 9.90 1.40 3.48
C PHE A 58 10.44 0.98 4.84
N LYS A 59 10.23 -0.27 5.25
CA LYS A 59 10.75 -0.82 6.52
C LYS A 59 12.27 -0.96 6.52
N GLY A 60 12.87 -1.25 5.36
CA GLY A 60 14.31 -1.41 5.19
C GLY A 60 15.07 -0.14 4.83
N ARG A 61 14.42 1.02 4.78
CA ARG A 61 15.07 2.28 4.39
C ARG A 61 16.17 2.66 5.37
N GLU A 62 17.24 3.26 4.85
CA GLU A 62 18.30 3.82 5.66
C GLU A 62 17.77 5.03 6.45
N LEU A 63 18.09 5.09 7.73
CA LEU A 63 17.76 6.21 8.61
C LEU A 63 19.03 7.06 8.82
N HIS A 64 18.86 8.36 9.02
CA HIS A 64 19.99 9.22 9.36
C HIS A 64 20.62 8.85 10.72
N ASP A 65 21.93 9.05 10.85
CA ASP A 65 22.68 8.74 12.08
C ASP A 65 22.28 9.62 13.28
N ARG A 66 21.67 10.80 13.04
CA ARG A 66 21.39 11.79 14.08
C ARG A 66 20.00 12.40 13.92
N TYR A 67 19.24 12.37 15.01
CA TYR A 67 17.96 13.05 15.17
C TYR A 67 18.00 13.91 16.43
N ALA A 68 17.51 15.16 16.36
CA ALA A 68 17.47 16.05 17.52
C ALA A 68 16.41 15.60 18.56
N ALA A 69 15.31 15.00 18.10
CA ALA A 69 14.27 14.40 18.91
C ALA A 69 13.57 13.27 18.13
N ILE A 70 13.11 12.23 18.83
CA ILE A 70 12.30 11.13 18.27
C ILE A 70 11.03 11.05 19.11
N TYR A 71 9.88 11.10 18.46
CA TYR A 71 8.58 10.93 19.09
C TYR A 71 8.08 9.51 18.82
N MET A 72 7.50 8.89 19.84
CA MET A 72 6.88 7.57 19.76
C MET A 72 5.44 7.71 20.24
N ASP A 73 4.51 7.27 19.42
CA ASP A 73 3.11 7.11 19.80
C ASP A 73 2.70 5.63 19.69
N ALA A 74 1.60 5.28 20.35
CA ALA A 74 1.04 3.94 20.30
C ALA A 74 -0.47 4.05 20.16
N THR A 75 -1.01 3.36 19.17
CA THR A 75 -2.46 3.23 18.96
C THR A 75 -2.88 1.82 19.35
N TYR A 76 -3.77 1.69 20.34
CA TYR A 76 -4.36 0.40 20.70
C TYR A 76 -5.48 0.05 19.72
N ILE A 77 -5.38 -1.12 19.08
CA ILE A 77 -6.41 -1.67 18.21
C ILE A 77 -7.03 -2.87 18.94
N PRO A 78 -8.30 -2.79 19.38
CA PRO A 78 -8.99 -3.93 19.99
C PRO A 78 -9.21 -5.06 18.97
N LEU A 79 -9.06 -6.32 19.43
CA LEU A 79 -9.34 -7.54 18.67
C LEU A 79 -10.83 -7.89 18.69
#